data_AF-F1LH34-F1
#
_entry.id   AF-F1LH34-F1
#
_cell.length_a   1.000
_cell.length_b   1.000
_cell.length_c   1.000
_cell.angle_alpha   90.00
_cell.angle_beta   90.00
_cell.angle_gamma   90.00
#
_symmetry.space_group_name_H-M   'P 1'
#
loop_
_entity.id
_entity.type
_entity.pdbx_description
1 polymer ?
#
loop_
_entity_poly.entity_id
_entity_poly.type
_entity_poly.pdbx_seq_one_letter_code
_entity_poly.pdbx_strand_id
1 'polypeptide(L)'
;MIPPMADSRAPPIEVFHMNKMYQDESSPQKVNLTVGAYRTEEGKPWVLPVVREAERKMADDTSSNHEYLPVLGFEPFCKAASELVLGKDSSAIKEGRVTGVQCLSGTGSLRAGAEFLCRVLGLKTVYISKPSWGNHKLVFKNAGFDDLREYRYWDNTNRCVDINNL
;
A
#
# COMPACT_ATOMS: atom_id res chain seq x y z
N MET A 1 21.13 -12.54 40.34
CA MET A 1 21.02 -13.34 39.11
C MET A 1 19.85 -12.76 38.31
N ILE A 2 20.13 -12.03 37.22
CA ILE A 2 19.10 -11.35 36.42
C ILE A 2 18.48 -12.39 35.49
N PRO A 3 17.15 -12.54 35.43
CA PRO A 3 16.52 -13.49 34.51
C PRO A 3 16.88 -13.12 33.07
N PRO A 4 17.09 -14.11 32.17
CA PRO A 4 17.35 -13.82 30.77
C PRO A 4 16.16 -13.02 30.21
N MET A 5 16.45 -11.84 29.67
CA MET A 5 15.45 -11.06 28.94
C MET A 5 14.86 -11.97 27.87
N ALA A 6 13.55 -12.22 27.94
CA ALA A 6 12.82 -12.84 26.83
C ALA A 6 13.16 -12.03 25.57
N ASP A 7 13.52 -12.73 24.49
CA ASP A 7 13.85 -12.10 23.21
C ASP A 7 12.76 -11.10 22.83
N SER A 8 13.06 -9.81 23.01
CA SER A 8 12.09 -8.71 22.92
C SER A 8 11.85 -8.25 21.47
N ARG A 9 12.39 -8.99 20.50
CA ARG A 9 12.25 -8.68 19.08
C ARG A 9 10.84 -9.02 18.62
N ALA A 10 10.21 -8.07 17.94
CA ALA A 10 8.97 -8.33 17.23
C ALA A 10 9.20 -9.43 16.17
N PRO A 11 8.19 -10.29 15.92
CA PRO A 11 8.31 -11.31 14.87
C PRO A 11 8.59 -10.64 13.52
N PRO A 12 9.41 -11.28 12.66
CA PRO A 12 9.75 -10.69 11.38
C PRO A 12 8.52 -10.63 10.46
N ILE A 13 8.47 -9.60 9.63
CA ILE A 13 7.47 -9.53 8.56
C ILE A 13 7.85 -10.54 7.48
N GLU A 14 7.03 -11.57 7.31
CA GLU A 14 7.33 -12.77 6.49
C GLU A 14 7.91 -12.44 5.11
N VAL A 15 7.28 -11.52 4.37
CA VAL A 15 7.72 -11.17 3.00
C VAL A 15 9.12 -10.56 2.97
N PHE A 16 9.47 -9.72 3.95
CA PHE A 16 10.80 -9.10 4.02
C PHE A 16 11.84 -10.08 4.52
N HIS A 17 11.45 -10.99 5.42
CA HIS A 17 12.32 -12.05 5.89
C HIS A 17 12.69 -13.02 4.77
N MET A 18 11.71 -13.50 4.00
CA MET A 18 11.98 -14.37 2.86
C MET A 18 12.83 -13.67 1.79
N ASN A 19 12.60 -12.38 1.55
CA ASN A 19 13.45 -11.63 0.63
C ASN A 19 14.89 -11.51 1.14
N LYS A 20 15.11 -11.36 2.45
CA LYS A 20 16.46 -11.38 3.04
C LYS A 20 17.13 -12.74 2.86
N MET A 21 16.41 -13.83 3.13
CA MET A 21 16.91 -15.20 2.88
C MET A 21 17.31 -15.38 1.41
N TYR A 22 16.51 -14.89 0.47
CA TYR A 22 16.87 -14.89 -0.95
C TYR A 22 18.15 -14.10 -1.25
N GLN A 23 18.37 -12.95 -0.61
CA GLN A 23 19.60 -12.18 -0.82
C GLN A 23 20.83 -12.93 -0.29
N ASP A 24 20.69 -13.60 0.86
CA ASP A 24 21.78 -14.35 1.51
C ASP A 24 22.09 -15.69 0.83
N GLU A 25 21.15 -16.23 0.04
CA GLU A 25 21.36 -17.45 -0.74
C GLU A 25 22.45 -17.23 -1.80
N SER A 26 23.43 -18.14 -1.84
CA SER A 26 24.59 -18.07 -2.75
C SER A 26 24.41 -18.89 -4.02
N SER A 27 23.42 -19.79 -4.05
CA SER A 27 23.12 -20.61 -5.22
C SER A 27 22.87 -19.74 -6.47
N PRO A 28 23.53 -20.05 -7.60
CA PRO A 28 23.30 -19.34 -8.85
C PRO A 28 21.91 -19.64 -9.45
N GLN A 29 21.21 -20.66 -8.95
CA GLN A 29 19.88 -21.07 -9.40
C GLN A 29 18.75 -20.56 -8.49
N LYS A 30 19.04 -19.62 -7.58
CA LYS A 30 18.03 -19.06 -6.67
C LYS A 30 16.95 -18.27 -7.43
N VAL A 31 15.70 -18.45 -7.03
CA VAL A 31 14.54 -17.75 -7.60
C VAL A 31 13.79 -17.00 -6.49
N ASN A 32 13.41 -15.75 -6.73
CA ASN A 32 12.65 -14.95 -5.79
C ASN A 32 11.19 -14.80 -6.24
N LEU A 33 10.27 -15.47 -5.55
CA LEU A 33 8.81 -15.38 -5.78
C LEU A 33 8.08 -14.75 -4.59
N THR A 34 8.78 -13.94 -3.78
CA THR A 34 8.29 -13.47 -2.47
C THR A 34 7.60 -12.11 -2.57
N VAL A 35 8.33 -11.08 -3.00
CA VAL A 35 7.84 -9.71 -3.10
C VAL A 35 7.21 -9.51 -4.48
N GLY A 36 5.99 -8.97 -4.52
CA GLY A 36 5.30 -8.56 -5.74
C GLY A 36 5.90 -7.31 -6.40
N ALA A 37 7.22 -7.25 -6.53
CA ALA A 37 7.93 -6.17 -7.21
C ALA A 37 8.32 -6.64 -8.60
N TYR A 38 7.89 -5.91 -9.62
CA TYR A 38 8.11 -6.28 -11.02
C TYR A 38 9.60 -6.38 -11.37
N ARG A 39 9.93 -7.31 -12.27
CA ARG A 39 11.29 -7.63 -12.71
C ARG A 39 11.34 -7.81 -14.23
N THR A 40 12.51 -7.58 -14.80
CA THR A 40 12.84 -7.98 -16.18
C THR A 40 12.97 -9.50 -16.29
N GLU A 41 13.12 -9.99 -17.50
CA GLU A 41 13.39 -11.40 -17.84
C GLU A 41 14.67 -11.92 -17.17
N GLU A 42 15.65 -11.05 -16.91
CA GLU A 42 16.88 -11.37 -16.18
C GLU A 42 16.72 -11.26 -14.66
N GLY A 43 15.51 -11.05 -14.15
CA GLY A 43 15.21 -10.95 -12.72
C GLY A 43 15.67 -9.64 -12.07
N LYS A 44 15.94 -8.58 -12.86
CA LYS A 44 16.40 -7.27 -12.34
C LYS A 44 15.24 -6.29 -12.10
N PRO A 45 15.36 -5.33 -11.16
CA PRO A 45 14.38 -4.25 -11.03
C PRO A 45 14.22 -3.50 -12.35
N TRP A 46 12.98 -3.25 -12.76
CA TRP A 46 12.68 -2.53 -13.99
C TRP A 46 12.19 -1.11 -13.70
N VAL A 47 12.94 -0.12 -14.19
CA VAL A 47 12.52 1.29 -14.19
C VAL A 47 11.84 1.58 -15.52
N LEU A 48 10.56 1.92 -15.46
CA LEU A 48 9.74 2.24 -16.64
C LEU A 48 10.37 3.39 -17.45
N PRO A 49 10.40 3.32 -18.79
CA PRO A 49 10.95 4.40 -19.62
C PRO A 49 10.34 5.78 -19.34
N VAL A 50 9.03 5.84 -19.11
CA VAL A 50 8.31 7.10 -18.79
C VAL A 50 8.76 7.71 -17.46
N VAL A 51 9.15 6.88 -16.48
CA VAL A 51 9.66 7.36 -15.19
C VAL A 51 11.04 7.98 -15.39
N ARG A 52 11.92 7.35 -16.18
CA ARG A 52 13.24 7.92 -16.49
C ARG A 52 13.13 9.25 -17.23
N GLU A 53 12.16 9.38 -18.13
CA GLU A 53 11.91 10.63 -18.84
C GLU A 53 11.42 11.72 -17.88
N ALA A 54 10.50 11.40 -16.97
CA ALA A 54 10.02 12.33 -15.96
C ALA A 54 11.15 12.78 -15.01
N GLU A 55 11.99 11.86 -14.55
CA GLU A 55 13.15 12.17 -13.69
C GLU A 55 14.13 13.13 -14.37
N ARG A 56 14.42 12.94 -15.66
CA ARG A 56 15.27 13.86 -16.44
C ARG A 56 14.65 15.24 -16.54
N LYS A 57 13.37 15.32 -16.92
CA LYS A 57 12.65 16.60 -17.02
C LYS A 57 12.64 17.34 -15.69
N MET A 58 12.44 16.63 -14.57
CA MET A 58 12.48 17.22 -13.24
C MET A 58 13.87 17.73 -12.86
N ALA A 59 14.93 17.01 -13.25
CA ALA A 59 16.31 17.43 -12.99
C ALA A 59 16.72 18.67 -13.80
N ASP A 60 16.20 18.81 -15.02
CA ASP A 60 16.46 19.94 -15.91
C ASP A 60 15.59 21.18 -15.57
N ASP A 61 14.52 21.02 -14.77
CA ASP A 61 13.59 22.09 -14.42
C ASP A 61 14.14 23.00 -13.30
N THR A 62 14.72 24.12 -13.72
CA THR A 62 15.25 25.16 -12.82
C THR A 62 14.21 25.89 -11.96
N SER A 63 12.91 25.73 -12.24
CA SER A 63 11.84 26.32 -11.43
C SER A 63 11.42 25.44 -10.24
N SER A 64 11.79 24.16 -10.30
CA SER A 64 11.54 23.20 -9.22
C SER A 64 12.44 23.47 -8.01
N ASN A 65 11.93 23.17 -6.82
CA ASN A 65 12.65 23.36 -5.56
C ASN A 65 12.29 22.26 -4.56
N HIS A 66 12.85 22.36 -3.35
CA HIS A 66 12.65 21.40 -2.26
C HIS A 66 11.92 22.01 -1.06
N GLU A 67 11.14 23.08 -1.29
CA GLU A 67 10.30 23.69 -0.25
C GLU A 67 9.15 22.77 0.16
N TYR A 68 8.52 23.12 1.28
CA TYR A 68 7.36 22.38 1.76
C TYR A 68 6.19 22.44 0.77
N LEU A 69 5.58 21.29 0.52
CA LEU A 69 4.27 21.22 -0.13
C LEU A 69 3.16 21.71 0.83
N PRO A 70 1.99 22.10 0.29
CA PRO A 70 0.79 22.27 1.09
C PRO A 70 0.46 21.02 1.91
N VAL A 71 -0.26 21.18 3.02
CA VAL A 71 -0.63 20.07 3.93
C VAL A 71 -1.36 18.93 3.22
N LEU A 72 -2.15 19.24 2.18
CA LEU A 72 -2.89 18.24 1.39
C LEU A 72 -2.05 17.62 0.26
N GLY A 73 -0.82 18.08 0.07
CA GLY A 73 0.09 17.65 -0.98
C GLY A 73 0.10 18.56 -2.21
N PHE A 74 0.64 18.03 -3.30
CA PHE A 74 0.74 18.71 -4.58
C PHE A 74 -0.58 18.55 -5.36
N GLU A 75 -1.33 19.63 -5.52
CA GLU A 75 -2.67 19.62 -6.14
C GLU A 75 -2.71 18.96 -7.54
N PRO A 76 -1.75 19.23 -8.46
CA PRO A 76 -1.75 18.56 -9.76
C PRO A 76 -1.58 17.05 -9.66
N PHE A 77 -0.81 16.56 -8.69
CA PHE A 77 -0.67 15.12 -8.41
C PHE A 77 -1.99 14.54 -7.89
N CYS A 78 -2.63 15.19 -6.92
CA CYS A 78 -3.91 14.74 -6.38
C CYS A 78 -4.99 14.67 -7.48
N LYS A 79 -5.08 15.70 -8.33
CA LYS A 79 -6.00 15.74 -9.46
C LYS A 79 -5.74 14.60 -10.45
N ALA A 80 -4.48 14.43 -10.88
CA ALA A 80 -4.11 13.36 -11.80
C ALA A 80 -4.40 11.96 -11.22
N ALA A 81 -4.14 11.76 -9.91
CA ALA A 81 -4.45 10.50 -9.22
C ALA A 81 -5.97 10.23 -9.17
N SER A 82 -6.79 11.24 -8.87
CA SER A 82 -8.25 11.11 -8.88
C SER A 82 -8.79 10.81 -10.27
N GLU A 83 -8.30 11.50 -11.31
CA GLU A 83 -8.69 11.25 -12.71
C GLU A 83 -8.27 9.86 -13.19
N LEU A 84 -7.11 9.36 -12.76
CA LEU A 84 -6.63 8.01 -13.08
C LEU A 84 -7.56 6.93 -12.52
N VAL A 85 -8.06 7.10 -11.29
CA VAL A 85 -8.91 6.11 -10.62
C VAL A 85 -10.37 6.20 -11.06
N LEU A 86 -10.92 7.41 -11.17
CA LEU A 86 -12.35 7.63 -11.42
C LEU A 86 -12.68 7.84 -12.91
N GLY A 87 -11.67 8.09 -13.74
CA GLY A 87 -11.82 8.54 -15.12
C GLY A 87 -12.05 10.05 -15.20
N LYS A 88 -11.45 10.69 -16.22
CA LYS A 88 -11.54 12.15 -16.46
C LYS A 88 -12.96 12.66 -16.60
N ASP A 89 -13.86 11.83 -17.11
CA ASP A 89 -15.25 12.18 -17.36
C ASP A 89 -16.21 11.89 -16.20
N SER A 90 -15.69 11.44 -15.06
CA SER A 90 -16.48 11.11 -13.88
C SER A 90 -17.43 12.23 -13.48
N SER A 91 -18.71 11.90 -13.30
CA SER A 91 -19.71 12.84 -12.76
C SER A 91 -19.32 13.34 -11.38
N ALA A 92 -18.72 12.49 -10.54
CA ALA A 92 -18.26 12.90 -9.21
C ALA A 92 -17.19 13.99 -9.25
N ILE A 93 -16.30 13.98 -10.26
CA ILE A 93 -15.32 15.06 -10.48
C ILE A 93 -16.04 16.32 -10.98
N LYS A 94 -16.89 16.19 -12.00
CA LYS A 94 -17.65 17.31 -12.60
C LYS A 94 -18.55 18.03 -11.59
N GLU A 95 -19.10 17.29 -10.63
CA GLU A 95 -19.97 17.77 -9.55
C GLU A 95 -19.21 18.23 -8.29
N GLY A 96 -17.88 18.16 -8.27
CA GLY A 96 -17.07 18.61 -7.12
C GLY A 96 -17.20 17.72 -5.87
N ARG A 97 -17.57 16.44 -6.02
CA ARG A 97 -17.70 15.47 -4.92
C ARG A 97 -16.43 14.70 -4.60
N VAL A 98 -15.34 15.00 -5.30
CA VAL A 98 -14.04 14.31 -5.14
C VAL A 98 -13.05 15.23 -4.45
N THR A 99 -12.34 14.69 -3.46
CA THR A 99 -11.19 15.34 -2.83
C THR A 99 -10.00 14.39 -2.85
N GLY A 100 -8.79 14.94 -2.92
CA GLY A 100 -7.53 14.19 -2.95
C GLY A 100 -6.56 14.72 -1.91
N VAL A 101 -5.96 13.82 -1.14
CA VAL A 101 -4.91 14.12 -0.17
C VAL A 101 -3.72 13.22 -0.46
N GLN A 102 -2.56 13.81 -0.73
CA GLN A 102 -1.33 13.06 -0.98
C GLN A 102 -0.86 12.41 0.31
N CYS A 103 -0.60 11.10 0.26
CA CYS A 103 -0.15 10.30 1.40
C CYS A 103 1.10 9.47 1.04
N LEU A 104 1.69 8.84 2.05
CA LEU A 104 2.84 7.94 1.90
C LEU A 104 2.44 6.60 1.27
N SER A 105 2.24 6.60 -0.04
CA SER A 105 1.82 5.44 -0.83
C SER A 105 0.53 4.78 -0.27
N GLY A 106 0.25 3.53 -0.64
CA GLY A 106 -0.96 2.82 -0.23
C GLY A 106 -1.12 2.68 1.29
N THR A 107 -0.05 2.32 2.02
CA THR A 107 -0.11 2.15 3.47
C THR A 107 -0.41 3.45 4.20
N GLY A 108 0.21 4.57 3.77
CA GLY A 108 -0.08 5.89 4.32
C GLY A 108 -1.50 6.35 4.02
N SER A 109 -1.98 6.12 2.79
CA SER A 109 -3.37 6.42 2.40
C SER A 109 -4.38 5.64 3.24
N LEU A 110 -4.17 4.32 3.41
CA LEU A 110 -5.04 3.49 4.24
C LEU A 110 -5.03 3.96 5.69
N ARG A 111 -3.87 4.35 6.23
CA ARG A 111 -3.75 4.85 7.59
C ARG A 111 -4.51 6.15 7.79
N ALA A 112 -4.27 7.15 6.93
CA ALA A 112 -4.94 8.45 7.02
C ALA A 112 -6.46 8.31 6.86
N GLY A 113 -6.91 7.52 5.88
CA GLY A 113 -8.33 7.23 5.67
C GLY A 113 -8.96 6.51 6.86
N ALA A 114 -8.31 5.48 7.41
CA ALA A 114 -8.81 4.76 8.57
C ALA A 114 -8.90 5.66 9.81
N GLU A 115 -7.90 6.51 10.07
CA GLU A 115 -7.97 7.46 11.20
C GLU A 115 -9.09 8.48 11.02
N PHE A 116 -9.31 8.98 9.80
CA PHE A 116 -10.44 9.86 9.51
C PHE A 116 -11.77 9.16 9.82
N LEU A 117 -11.98 7.94 9.30
CA LEU A 117 -13.18 7.15 9.55
C LEU A 117 -13.41 6.89 11.05
N CYS A 118 -12.35 6.55 11.80
CA CYS A 118 -12.47 6.22 13.21
C CYS A 118 -12.59 7.44 14.14
N ARG A 119 -11.76 8.46 13.93
CA ARG A 119 -11.64 9.61 14.85
C ARG A 119 -12.62 10.73 14.52
N VAL A 120 -12.94 10.92 13.24
CA VAL A 120 -13.83 12.00 12.78
C VAL A 120 -15.25 11.49 12.61
N LEU A 121 -15.44 10.34 11.95
CA LEU A 121 -16.77 9.78 11.73
C LEU A 121 -17.23 8.80 12.82
N GLY A 122 -16.37 8.45 13.78
CA GLY A 122 -16.71 7.59 14.91
C GLY A 122 -16.91 6.11 14.53
N LEU A 123 -16.47 5.67 13.35
CA LEU A 123 -16.61 4.28 12.92
C LEU A 123 -15.65 3.36 13.70
N LYS A 124 -16.15 2.19 14.11
CA LYS A 124 -15.44 1.27 15.01
C LYS A 124 -15.23 -0.13 14.42
N THR A 125 -16.09 -0.52 13.49
CA THR A 125 -16.03 -1.81 12.81
C THR A 125 -15.42 -1.69 11.41
N VAL A 126 -14.55 -2.63 11.04
CA VAL A 126 -14.05 -2.82 9.67
C VAL A 126 -14.24 -4.28 9.24
N TYR A 127 -14.64 -4.48 7.98
CA TYR A 127 -14.75 -5.80 7.36
C TYR A 127 -13.60 -6.00 6.37
N ILE A 128 -12.85 -7.09 6.52
CA ILE A 128 -11.65 -7.41 5.73
C ILE A 128 -11.84 -8.79 5.09
N SER A 129 -11.44 -8.96 3.82
CA SER A 129 -11.58 -10.25 3.13
C SER A 129 -10.79 -11.37 3.83
N LYS A 130 -11.25 -12.61 3.70
CA LYS A 130 -10.50 -13.80 4.11
C LYS A 130 -10.10 -14.65 2.89
N PRO A 131 -8.81 -14.69 2.50
CA PRO A 131 -7.65 -13.96 3.05
C PRO A 131 -7.59 -12.49 2.61
N SER A 132 -6.65 -11.72 3.16
CA SER A 132 -6.34 -10.34 2.76
C SER A 132 -4.84 -10.06 2.83
N TRP A 133 -4.43 -8.86 2.40
CA TRP A 133 -3.05 -8.42 2.58
C TRP A 133 -2.69 -8.33 4.07
N GLY A 134 -1.57 -8.94 4.46
CA GLY A 134 -1.23 -9.18 5.87
C GLY A 134 -1.19 -7.91 6.74
N ASN A 135 -0.92 -6.75 6.15
CA ASN A 135 -0.84 -5.48 6.88
C ASN A 135 -2.19 -4.78 7.08
N HIS A 136 -3.29 -5.17 6.42
CA HIS A 136 -4.60 -4.51 6.55
C HIS A 136 -5.08 -4.47 8.01
N LYS A 137 -5.13 -5.63 8.68
CA LYS A 137 -5.58 -5.72 10.07
C LYS A 137 -4.75 -4.82 11.01
N LEU A 138 -3.44 -4.78 10.81
CA LEU A 138 -2.54 -3.97 11.63
C LEU A 138 -2.79 -2.47 11.42
N VAL A 139 -2.99 -2.03 10.18
CA VAL A 139 -3.29 -0.63 9.86
C VAL A 139 -4.58 -0.17 10.54
N PHE A 140 -5.67 -0.93 10.40
CA PHE A 140 -6.97 -0.58 10.99
C PHE A 140 -6.96 -0.65 12.52
N LYS A 141 -6.39 -1.71 13.11
CA LYS A 141 -6.23 -1.80 14.57
C LYS A 141 -5.47 -0.60 15.12
N ASN A 142 -4.34 -0.25 14.51
CA ASN A 142 -3.54 0.86 14.97
C ASN A 142 -4.20 2.22 14.72
N ALA A 143 -5.15 2.32 13.77
CA ALA A 143 -5.94 3.53 13.52
C ALA A 143 -7.04 3.75 14.57
N GLY A 144 -7.34 2.75 15.40
CA GLY A 144 -8.29 2.83 16.52
C GLY A 144 -9.59 2.04 16.32
N PHE A 145 -9.66 1.16 15.31
CA PHE A 145 -10.77 0.21 15.17
C PHE A 145 -10.65 -0.89 16.24
N ASP A 146 -11.74 -1.17 16.95
CA ASP A 146 -11.82 -2.17 18.01
C ASP A 146 -12.50 -3.47 17.53
N ASP A 147 -13.28 -3.42 16.45
CA ASP A 147 -14.02 -4.53 15.89
C ASP A 147 -13.56 -4.86 14.46
N LEU A 148 -12.57 -5.74 14.35
CA LEU A 148 -12.03 -6.21 13.08
C LEU A 148 -12.70 -7.52 12.68
N ARG A 149 -13.59 -7.45 11.69
CA ARG A 149 -14.35 -8.60 11.17
C ARG A 149 -13.77 -9.09 9.85
N GLU A 150 -13.93 -10.38 9.61
CA GLU A 150 -13.59 -10.99 8.33
C GLU A 150 -14.85 -11.38 7.57
N TYR A 151 -14.85 -11.21 6.24
CA TYR A 151 -15.87 -11.76 5.36
C TYR A 151 -15.27 -12.84 4.45
N ARG A 152 -16.09 -13.83 4.09
CA ARG A 152 -15.67 -14.92 3.21
C ARG A 152 -15.31 -14.36 1.84
N TYR A 153 -14.22 -14.85 1.24
CA TYR A 153 -13.79 -14.32 -0.06
C TYR A 153 -13.22 -15.39 -0.98
N TRP A 154 -12.23 -16.18 -0.54
CA TRP A 154 -11.59 -17.18 -1.38
C TRP A 154 -12.12 -18.60 -1.13
N ASP A 155 -12.59 -19.26 -2.18
CA ASP A 155 -12.87 -20.69 -2.19
C ASP A 155 -11.58 -21.44 -2.55
N ASN A 156 -10.99 -22.13 -1.57
CA ASN A 156 -9.75 -22.88 -1.77
C ASN A 156 -9.92 -24.14 -2.63
N THR A 157 -11.12 -24.71 -2.67
CA THR A 157 -11.43 -25.91 -3.46
C THR A 157 -11.58 -25.56 -4.93
N ASN A 158 -12.40 -24.54 -5.22
CA ASN A 158 -12.72 -24.14 -6.59
C ASN A 158 -11.76 -23.08 -7.16
N ARG A 159 -10.89 -22.50 -6.31
CA ARG A 159 -9.93 -21.44 -6.66
C ARG A 159 -10.59 -20.22 -7.31
N CYS A 160 -11.71 -19.80 -6.74
CA CYS A 160 -12.50 -18.66 -7.20
C CYS A 160 -12.96 -17.80 -6.02
N VAL A 161 -13.64 -16.70 -6.32
CA VAL A 161 -14.34 -15.92 -5.29
C VAL A 161 -15.58 -16.70 -4.86
N ASP A 162 -15.73 -16.91 -3.55
CA ASP A 162 -16.89 -17.60 -2.98
C ASP A 162 -18.09 -16.65 -2.87
N ILE A 163 -18.67 -16.28 -4.02
CA ILE A 163 -19.80 -15.34 -4.10
C ILE A 163 -21.06 -15.92 -3.43
N ASN A 164 -21.27 -17.23 -3.54
CA ASN A 164 -22.52 -17.87 -3.11
C ASN A 164 -22.64 -17.98 -1.59
N ASN A 165 -21.52 -17.88 -0.87
CA ASN A 165 -21.48 -17.95 0.58
C ASN A 165 -20.90 -16.65 1.20
N LEU A 166 -21.02 -15.52 0.49
CA LEU A 166 -20.68 -14.19 1.01
C LEU A 166 -21.55 -13.80 2.22
#